data_AF-A0A3L7PGU3-F1
#
_entry.id   AF-A0A3L7PGU3-F1
#
_cell.length_a   1.000
_cell.length_b   1.000
_cell.length_c   1.000
_cell.angle_alpha   90.00
_cell.angle_beta   90.00
_cell.angle_gamma   90.00
#
_symmetry.space_group_name_H-M   'P 1'
#
loop_
_entity.id
_entity.type
_entity.pdbx_description
1 polymer ?
#
loop_
_entity_poly.entity_id
_entity_poly.type
_entity_poly.pdbx_seq_one_letter_code
_entity_poly.pdbx_strand_id
1 'polypeptide(L)'
;MPPLDATGRAIDVTAVVESLPGGVWAIEAPHGHGKTTLLMAVLEAAAARGRGTALIQVRSWRDAWPALTAVASMPPSGVVGVDGWEQLPPGAAVVIRLAARWRTGCVIATTHRPLGLRVLARCRTTPALLAAIIDRLPGHEGHIAPADVSDAFHRHKGNVREALYDLYDRFERRVH
;
A
#
# COMPACT_ATOMS: atom_id res chain seq x y z
N MET A 1 -2.90 -0.18 -13.29
CA MET A 1 -3.89 -1.17 -12.83
C MET A 1 -4.44 -0.69 -11.50
N PRO A 2 -5.76 -0.63 -11.26
CA PRO A 2 -6.30 -0.21 -9.97
C PRO A 2 -5.86 -1.17 -8.86
N PRO A 3 -5.67 -0.68 -7.62
CA PRO A 3 -5.37 -1.56 -6.49
C PRO A 3 -6.54 -2.53 -6.26
N LEU A 4 -6.21 -3.77 -5.91
CA LEU A 4 -7.19 -4.83 -5.70
C LEU A 4 -7.29 -5.18 -4.22
N ASP A 5 -8.49 -5.58 -3.78
CA ASP A 5 -8.71 -6.12 -2.45
C ASP A 5 -8.33 -7.61 -2.36
N ALA A 6 -8.47 -8.19 -1.17
CA ALA A 6 -8.16 -9.60 -0.92
C ALA A 6 -9.03 -10.58 -1.73
N THR A 7 -10.07 -10.11 -2.43
CA THR A 7 -10.93 -10.91 -3.31
C THR A 7 -10.63 -10.69 -4.79
N GLY A 8 -9.64 -9.85 -5.12
CA GLY A 8 -9.28 -9.52 -6.51
C GLY A 8 -10.16 -8.43 -7.14
N ARG A 9 -11.04 -7.79 -6.35
CA ARG A 9 -11.89 -6.68 -6.79
C ARG A 9 -11.16 -5.35 -6.69
N ALA A 10 -11.43 -4.45 -7.64
CA ALA A 10 -10.86 -3.11 -7.60
C ALA A 10 -11.35 -2.36 -6.36
N ILE A 11 -10.42 -1.77 -5.61
CA ILE A 11 -10.74 -0.88 -4.51
C ILE A 11 -11.14 0.47 -5.09
N ASP A 12 -12.29 0.99 -4.68
CA ASP A 12 -12.69 2.35 -4.98
C ASP A 12 -11.90 3.35 -4.12
N VAL A 13 -10.73 3.71 -4.64
CA VAL A 13 -9.81 4.65 -4.00
C VAL A 13 -10.44 6.03 -3.83
N THR A 14 -11.37 6.41 -4.71
CA THR A 14 -12.08 7.68 -4.65
C THR A 14 -12.99 7.73 -3.43
N ALA A 15 -13.81 6.71 -3.22
CA ALA A 15 -14.67 6.61 -2.05
C ALA A 15 -13.86 6.58 -0.74
N VAL A 16 -12.70 5.89 -0.77
CA VAL A 16 -11.76 5.91 0.36
C VAL A 16 -11.32 7.34 0.68
N VAL A 17 -10.81 8.09 -0.31
CA VAL A 17 -10.34 9.48 -0.12
C VAL A 17 -11.42 10.41 0.42
N GLU A 18 -12.67 10.26 -0.04
CA GLU A 18 -13.81 11.08 0.42
C GLU A 18 -14.20 10.79 1.87
N SER A 19 -14.06 9.52 2.29
CA SER A 19 -14.37 9.10 3.65
C SER A 19 -13.22 9.30 4.65
N LEU A 20 -12.01 9.70 4.21
CA LEU A 20 -10.83 9.88 5.07
C LEU A 20 -11.02 11.07 6.03
N PRO A 21 -11.25 10.83 7.33
CA PRO A 21 -11.25 11.93 8.29
C PRO A 21 -9.79 12.27 8.68
N GLY A 22 -9.61 13.44 9.28
CA GLY A 22 -8.29 13.87 9.78
C GLY A 22 -7.70 12.91 10.82
N GLY A 23 -6.37 12.90 10.91
CA GLY A 23 -5.61 12.05 11.82
C GLY A 23 -4.69 11.06 11.09
N VAL A 24 -4.32 9.97 11.76
CA VAL A 24 -3.38 8.98 11.24
C VAL A 24 -4.06 7.62 11.05
N TRP A 25 -3.85 7.07 9.86
CA TRP A 25 -4.44 5.86 9.34
C TRP A 25 -3.37 4.88 8.91
N ALA A 26 -3.63 3.57 9.00
CA ALA A 26 -2.68 2.52 8.63
C ALA A 26 -3.20 1.62 7.50
N ILE A 27 -2.33 1.37 6.53
CA ILE A 27 -2.42 0.27 5.57
C ILE A 27 -1.56 -0.86 6.14
N GLU A 28 -2.20 -1.85 6.75
CA GLU A 28 -1.53 -2.98 7.37
C GLU A 28 -1.32 -4.10 6.34
N ALA A 29 -0.08 -4.56 6.17
CA ALA A 29 0.20 -5.78 5.40
C ALA A 29 1.58 -6.37 5.67
N PRO A 30 1.76 -7.69 5.56
CA PRO A 30 3.07 -8.33 5.46
C PRO A 30 3.91 -7.82 4.27
N HIS A 31 5.21 -8.14 4.24
CA HIS A 31 6.11 -7.74 3.14
C HIS A 31 5.62 -8.27 1.78
N GLY A 32 5.75 -7.48 0.70
CA GLY A 32 5.41 -7.92 -0.66
C GLY A 32 3.92 -7.85 -1.06
N HIS A 33 3.07 -7.20 -0.26
CA HIS A 33 1.60 -7.22 -0.43
C HIS A 33 1.00 -5.91 -1.03
N GLY A 34 1.78 -5.14 -1.79
CA GLY A 34 1.24 -3.97 -2.52
C GLY A 34 0.87 -2.74 -1.69
N LYS A 35 1.35 -2.61 -0.43
CA LYS A 35 1.07 -1.45 0.44
C LYS A 35 1.43 -0.12 -0.20
N THR A 36 2.65 -0.02 -0.74
CA THR A 36 3.12 1.19 -1.44
C THR A 36 2.25 1.48 -2.66
N THR A 37 1.80 0.44 -3.38
CA THR A 37 0.88 0.60 -4.52
C THR A 37 -0.47 1.18 -4.10
N LEU A 38 -1.07 0.66 -3.04
CA LEU A 38 -2.32 1.21 -2.50
C LEU A 38 -2.13 2.63 -1.97
N LEU A 39 -1.02 2.89 -1.25
CA LEU A 39 -0.70 4.22 -0.75
C LEU A 39 -0.57 5.24 -1.88
N MET A 40 0.19 4.92 -2.93
CA MET A 40 0.35 5.78 -4.10
C MET A 40 -0.99 6.04 -4.78
N ALA A 41 -1.81 5.02 -4.98
CA ALA A 41 -3.14 5.19 -5.59
C ALA A 41 -4.02 6.15 -4.77
N VAL A 42 -4.00 6.03 -3.43
CA VAL A 42 -4.75 6.94 -2.54
C VAL A 42 -4.24 8.38 -2.64
N LEU A 43 -2.92 8.58 -2.71
CA LEU A 43 -2.34 9.91 -2.88
C LEU A 43 -2.68 10.49 -4.26
N GLU A 44 -2.59 9.72 -5.33
CA GLU A 44 -2.98 10.15 -6.68
C GLU A 44 -4.45 10.56 -6.73
N ALA A 45 -5.35 9.77 -6.14
CA ALA A 45 -6.78 10.09 -6.07
C ALA A 45 -7.07 11.34 -5.22
N ALA A 46 -6.28 11.59 -4.17
CA ALA A 46 -6.38 12.82 -3.37
C ALA A 46 -5.86 14.04 -4.14
N ALA A 47 -4.74 13.91 -4.85
CA ALA A 47 -4.16 14.96 -5.68
C ALA A 47 -5.10 15.34 -6.84
N ALA A 48 -5.74 14.35 -7.48
CA ALA A 48 -6.75 14.56 -8.53
C ALA A 48 -7.96 15.38 -8.04
N ARG A 49 -8.20 15.40 -6.72
CA ARG A 49 -9.24 16.23 -6.06
C ARG A 49 -8.71 17.57 -5.55
N GLY A 50 -7.48 17.95 -5.90
CA GLY A 50 -6.87 19.20 -5.47
C GLY A 50 -6.40 19.21 -4.01
N ARG A 51 -6.35 18.06 -3.33
CA ARG A 51 -5.77 17.97 -1.98
C ARG A 51 -4.24 18.00 -2.10
N GLY A 52 -3.56 18.75 -1.23
CA GLY A 52 -2.10 18.73 -1.19
C GLY A 52 -1.60 17.37 -0.71
N THR A 53 -0.72 16.73 -1.49
CA THR A 53 -0.20 15.39 -1.19
C THR A 53 1.31 15.32 -1.13
N ALA A 54 1.85 14.48 -0.24
CA ALA A 54 3.27 14.14 -0.20
C ALA A 54 3.46 12.65 0.13
N LEU A 55 4.54 12.04 -0.36
CA LEU A 55 4.95 10.68 -0.01
C LEU A 55 6.35 10.71 0.60
N ILE A 56 6.49 10.14 1.79
CA ILE A 56 7.76 10.01 2.49
C ILE A 56 8.04 8.53 2.71
N GLN A 57 9.19 8.06 2.23
CA GLN A 57 9.69 6.72 2.53
C GLN A 57 10.61 6.79 3.75
N VAL A 58 10.24 6.10 4.81
CA VAL A 58 11.03 5.97 6.03
C VAL A 58 11.79 4.65 5.96
N ARG A 59 13.11 4.76 5.79
CA ARG A 59 14.04 3.62 5.75
C ARG A 59 14.96 3.58 6.98
N SER A 60 14.91 4.63 7.80
CA SER A 60 15.69 4.77 9.02
C SER A 60 15.11 5.87 9.90
N TRP A 61 15.62 5.96 11.14
CA TRP A 61 15.27 7.04 12.06
C TRP A 61 15.59 8.45 11.51
N ARG A 62 16.53 8.57 10.56
CA ARG A 62 16.91 9.85 9.95
C ARG A 62 15.78 10.44 9.10
N ASP A 63 14.92 9.58 8.57
CA ASP A 63 13.77 9.97 7.74
C ASP A 63 12.59 10.49 8.58
N ALA A 64 12.70 10.44 9.91
CA ALA A 64 11.71 11.01 10.82
C ALA A 64 11.59 12.53 10.66
N TRP A 65 12.69 13.24 10.41
CA TRP A 65 12.64 14.69 10.23
C TRP A 65 11.91 15.10 8.94
N PRO A 66 12.23 14.55 7.76
CA PRO A 66 11.40 14.73 6.55
C PRO A 66 9.93 14.37 6.73
N ALA A 67 9.61 13.29 7.48
CA ALA A 67 8.22 12.93 7.76
C ALA A 67 7.51 13.98 8.62
N LEU A 68 8.17 14.47 9.66
CA LEU A 68 7.66 15.53 10.52
C LEU A 68 7.44 16.83 9.74
N THR A 69 8.41 17.26 8.93
CA THR A 69 8.29 18.49 8.16
C THR A 69 7.19 18.39 7.12
N ALA A 70 7.03 17.26 6.43
CA ALA A 70 5.94 17.04 5.47
C ALA A 70 4.56 17.17 6.12
N VAL A 71 4.37 16.58 7.31
CA VAL A 71 3.11 16.68 8.05
C VAL A 71 2.90 18.09 8.63
N ALA A 72 3.97 18.73 9.07
CA ALA A 72 3.96 20.09 9.60
C ALA A 72 3.90 21.18 8.50
N SER A 73 4.06 20.87 7.22
CA SER A 73 3.86 21.81 6.12
C SER A 73 2.60 21.51 5.31
N MET A 74 1.90 20.41 5.64
CA MET A 74 0.69 19.99 4.96
C MET A 74 -0.42 21.06 5.04
N PRO A 75 -1.10 21.35 3.92
CA PRO A 75 -2.25 22.25 3.92
C PRO A 75 -3.45 21.63 4.65
N PRO A 76 -4.45 22.44 5.04
CA PRO A 76 -5.71 21.92 5.56
C PRO A 76 -6.30 20.87 4.62
N SER A 77 -6.80 19.77 5.18
CA SER A 77 -7.30 18.62 4.40
C SER A 77 -6.24 17.96 3.48
N GLY A 78 -4.94 18.25 3.63
CA GLY A 78 -3.90 17.54 2.88
C GLY A 78 -3.82 16.04 3.24
N VAL A 79 -3.11 15.27 2.42
CA VAL A 79 -2.86 13.83 2.64
C VAL A 79 -1.37 13.53 2.52
N VAL A 80 -0.74 13.09 3.61
CA VAL A 80 0.66 12.67 3.60
C VAL A 80 0.75 11.15 3.72
N GLY A 81 1.40 10.51 2.76
CA GLY A 81 1.76 9.10 2.83
C GLY A 81 3.11 8.90 3.51
N VAL A 82 3.17 7.96 4.44
CA VAL A 82 4.39 7.56 5.13
C VAL A 82 4.58 6.05 4.93
N ASP A 83 5.55 5.67 4.11
CA ASP A 83 5.88 4.26 3.87
C ASP A 83 6.97 3.82 4.86
N GLY A 84 6.70 2.80 5.70
CA GLY A 84 7.65 2.31 6.70
C GLY A 84 7.48 2.93 8.10
N TRP A 85 6.24 3.11 8.57
CA TRP A 85 5.97 3.78 9.84
C TRP A 85 6.59 3.10 11.06
N GLU A 86 6.77 1.78 11.04
CA GLU A 86 7.45 1.03 12.11
C GLU A 86 8.90 1.46 12.36
N GLN A 87 9.51 2.17 11.41
CA GLN A 87 10.90 2.62 11.50
C GLN A 87 11.04 3.99 12.16
N LEU A 88 9.92 4.67 12.41
CA LEU A 88 9.91 5.94 13.13
C LEU A 88 10.18 5.73 14.63
N PRO A 89 11.00 6.60 15.25
CA PRO A 89 11.14 6.59 16.69
C PRO A 89 9.80 6.97 17.34
N PRO A 90 9.45 6.39 18.52
CA PRO A 90 8.14 6.61 19.16
C PRO A 90 7.79 8.09 19.37
N GLY A 91 8.78 8.93 19.72
CA GLY A 91 8.58 10.36 19.89
C GLY A 91 8.15 11.05 18.59
N ALA A 92 8.77 10.72 17.46
CA ALA A 92 8.38 11.29 16.16
C ALA A 92 6.97 10.84 15.76
N ALA A 93 6.62 9.58 16.00
CA ALA A 93 5.28 9.05 15.73
C ALA A 93 4.19 9.80 16.52
N VAL A 94 4.45 10.14 17.79
CA VAL A 94 3.54 10.95 18.62
C VAL A 94 3.39 12.37 18.07
N VAL A 95 4.50 13.02 17.72
CA VAL A 95 4.47 14.39 17.17
C VAL A 95 3.73 14.42 15.82
N ILE A 96 3.97 13.44 14.94
CA ILE A 96 3.24 13.33 13.67
C ILE A 96 1.74 13.16 13.91
N ARG A 97 1.33 12.31 14.86
CA ARG A 97 -0.08 12.12 15.21
C ARG A 97 -0.74 13.41 15.68
N LEU A 98 -0.05 14.17 16.52
CA LEU A 98 -0.56 15.45 17.03
C LEU A 98 -0.64 16.50 15.92
N ALA A 99 0.40 16.61 15.09
CA ALA A 99 0.45 17.53 13.96
C ALA A 99 -0.66 17.24 12.94
N ALA A 100 -0.87 15.97 12.58
CA ALA A 100 -1.95 15.57 11.67
C ALA A 100 -3.33 16.00 12.20
N ARG A 101 -3.56 15.85 13.51
CA ARG A 101 -4.82 16.22 14.15
C ARG A 101 -5.02 17.74 14.19
N TRP A 102 -3.97 18.50 14.50
CA TRP A 102 -4.04 19.97 14.53
C TRP A 102 -4.21 20.60 13.15
N ARG A 103 -3.64 19.98 12.11
CA ARG A 103 -3.71 20.48 10.73
C ARG A 103 -4.97 20.05 9.97
N THR A 104 -5.89 19.33 10.64
CA THR A 104 -7.09 18.72 10.03
C THR A 104 -6.81 17.90 8.77
N GLY A 105 -5.57 17.45 8.59
CA GLY A 105 -5.17 16.64 7.45
C GLY A 105 -5.04 15.17 7.80
N CYS A 106 -4.73 14.37 6.80
CA CYS A 106 -4.70 12.92 6.91
C CYS A 106 -3.27 12.41 6.69
N VAL A 107 -2.80 11.53 7.56
CA VAL A 107 -1.56 10.78 7.37
C VAL A 107 -1.92 9.33 7.13
N ILE A 108 -1.42 8.75 6.05
CA ILE A 108 -1.62 7.34 5.71
C ILE A 108 -0.27 6.64 5.80
N ALA A 109 -0.13 5.81 6.83
CA ALA A 109 1.05 5.04 7.13
C ALA A 109 0.95 3.64 6.52
N THR A 110 2.03 3.09 5.98
CA THR A 110 2.14 1.65 5.79
C THR A 110 2.76 1.02 7.04
N THR A 111 2.21 -0.11 7.48
CA THR A 111 2.79 -0.87 8.60
C THR A 111 2.84 -2.36 8.30
N HIS A 112 3.86 -3.02 8.83
CA HIS A 112 3.97 -4.48 8.78
C HIS A 112 3.18 -5.20 9.88
N ARG A 113 2.92 -4.51 10.99
CA ARG A 113 2.25 -5.03 12.18
C ARG A 113 1.17 -4.06 12.66
N PRO A 114 0.19 -4.53 13.44
CA PRO A 114 -0.75 -3.64 14.10
C PRO A 114 0.00 -2.78 15.15
N LEU A 115 0.12 -1.48 14.88
CA LEU A 115 0.82 -0.51 15.73
C LEU A 115 -0.15 0.43 16.48
N GLY A 116 -1.38 -0.04 16.74
CA GLY A 116 -2.41 0.76 17.42
C GLY A 116 -2.80 2.03 16.65
N LEU A 117 -2.72 1.97 15.32
CA LEU A 117 -3.24 3.00 14.40
C LEU A 117 -4.65 2.62 13.96
N ARG A 118 -5.44 3.62 13.54
CA ARG A 118 -6.74 3.35 12.92
C ARG A 118 -6.49 2.66 11.58
N VAL A 119 -7.05 1.47 11.39
CA VAL A 119 -6.79 0.69 10.19
C VAL A 119 -7.66 1.22 9.05
N LEU A 120 -7.02 1.66 7.97
CA LEU A 120 -7.69 2.05 6.73
C LEU A 120 -7.97 0.83 5.85
N ALA A 121 -6.96 -0.01 5.71
CA ALA A 121 -7.03 -1.22 4.91
C ALA A 121 -6.10 -2.29 5.49
N ARG A 122 -6.55 -3.55 5.46
CA ARG A 122 -5.68 -4.71 5.68
C ARG A 122 -5.47 -5.39 4.34
N CYS A 123 -4.27 -5.30 3.77
CA CYS A 123 -3.97 -6.05 2.57
C CYS A 123 -3.65 -7.49 3.00
N ARG A 124 -4.60 -8.39 2.73
CA ARG A 124 -4.38 -9.83 2.82
C ARG A 124 -4.16 -10.36 1.41
N THR A 125 -3.11 -11.15 1.24
CA THR A 125 -2.90 -11.87 0.00
C THR A 125 -3.69 -13.15 0.02
N THR A 126 -4.30 -13.47 -1.11
CA THR A 126 -5.07 -14.70 -1.32
C THR A 126 -4.70 -15.25 -2.69
N PRO A 127 -4.90 -16.56 -2.92
CA PRO A 127 -4.76 -17.12 -4.27
C PRO A 127 -5.67 -16.41 -5.28
N ALA A 128 -6.88 -16.00 -4.87
CA ALA A 128 -7.82 -15.26 -5.70
C ALA A 128 -7.27 -13.89 -6.14
N LEU A 129 -6.59 -13.16 -5.23
CA LEU A 129 -5.92 -11.91 -5.58
C LEU A 129 -4.80 -12.15 -6.59
N LEU A 130 -3.96 -13.17 -6.39
CA LEU A 130 -2.87 -13.47 -7.32
C LEU A 130 -3.41 -13.85 -8.71
N ALA A 131 -4.42 -14.72 -8.77
CA ALA A 131 -5.10 -15.07 -10.01
C ALA A 131 -5.66 -13.84 -10.73
N ALA A 132 -6.35 -12.96 -10.00
CA ALA A 132 -6.91 -11.73 -10.56
C ALA A 132 -5.85 -10.70 -11.03
N ILE A 133 -4.60 -10.81 -10.56
CA ILE A 133 -3.48 -10.03 -11.09
C ILE A 133 -3.00 -10.66 -12.40
N ILE A 134 -2.81 -11.98 -12.42
CA ILE A 134 -2.38 -12.73 -13.60
C ILE A 134 -3.38 -12.55 -14.75
N ASP A 135 -4.68 -12.70 -14.50
CA ASP A 135 -5.74 -12.52 -15.52
C ASP A 135 -5.73 -11.13 -16.18
N ARG A 136 -5.12 -10.14 -15.54
CA ARG A 136 -4.99 -8.77 -16.05
C ARG A 136 -3.65 -8.49 -16.73
N LEU A 137 -2.70 -9.43 -16.70
CA LEU A 137 -1.43 -9.30 -17.41
C LEU A 137 -1.65 -9.59 -18.91
N PRO A 138 -1.33 -8.64 -19.79
CA PRO A 138 -1.43 -8.87 -21.23
C PRO A 138 -0.41 -9.93 -21.67
N GLY A 139 -0.82 -10.83 -22.57
CA GLY A 139 0.09 -11.77 -23.24
C GLY A 139 0.39 -13.08 -22.49
N HIS A 140 -0.29 -13.39 -21.38
CA HIS A 140 -0.06 -14.67 -20.72
C HIS A 140 -0.66 -15.86 -21.48
N GLU A 141 -1.59 -15.63 -22.42
CA GLU A 141 -2.21 -16.56 -23.40
C GLU A 141 -2.42 -18.04 -22.98
N GLY A 142 -2.69 -18.31 -21.69
CA GLY A 142 -2.83 -19.67 -21.17
C GLY A 142 -1.51 -20.39 -20.86
N HIS A 143 -0.36 -19.74 -21.06
CA HIS A 143 0.95 -20.23 -20.65
C HIS A 143 1.12 -20.31 -19.14
N ILE A 144 0.32 -19.59 -18.36
CA ILE A 144 0.22 -19.72 -16.91
C ILE A 144 -1.11 -20.41 -16.58
N ALA A 145 -1.05 -21.64 -16.08
CA ALA A 145 -2.25 -22.37 -15.68
C ALA A 145 -2.69 -21.95 -14.26
N PRO A 146 -3.98 -22.07 -13.90
CA PRO A 146 -4.45 -21.81 -12.53
C PRO A 146 -3.70 -22.62 -11.46
N ALA A 147 -3.23 -23.84 -11.82
CA ALA A 147 -2.42 -24.67 -10.94
C ALA A 147 -1.04 -24.04 -10.66
N ASP A 148 -0.41 -23.38 -11.64
CA ASP A 148 0.85 -22.66 -11.43
C ASP A 148 0.66 -21.51 -10.44
N VAL A 149 -0.45 -20.78 -10.55
CA VAL A 149 -0.79 -19.67 -9.64
C VAL A 149 -0.93 -20.15 -8.20
N SER A 150 -1.66 -21.26 -7.98
CA SER A 150 -1.83 -21.84 -6.65
C SER A 150 -0.50 -22.35 -6.07
N ASP A 151 0.30 -23.04 -6.89
CA ASP A 151 1.59 -23.59 -6.48
C ASP A 151 2.59 -22.48 -6.13
N ALA A 152 2.73 -21.44 -6.96
CA ALA A 152 3.57 -20.28 -6.68
C ALA A 152 3.12 -19.54 -5.40
N PHE A 153 1.82 -19.36 -5.21
CA PHE A 153 1.29 -18.72 -4.00
C PHE A 153 1.67 -19.49 -2.73
N HIS A 154 1.50 -20.81 -2.74
CA HIS A 154 1.83 -21.68 -1.60
C HIS A 154 3.35 -21.73 -1.34
N ARG A 155 4.16 -21.89 -2.40
CA ARG A 155 5.62 -21.94 -2.32
C ARG A 155 6.20 -20.69 -1.67
N HIS A 156 5.69 -19.52 -2.04
CA HIS A 156 6.13 -18.24 -1.51
C HIS A 156 5.35 -17.78 -0.27
N LYS A 157 4.58 -18.70 0.36
CA LYS A 157 3.85 -18.46 1.61
C LYS A 157 2.96 -17.20 1.56
N GLY A 158 2.31 -16.99 0.41
CA GLY A 158 1.44 -15.84 0.18
C GLY A 158 2.17 -14.51 -0.13
N ASN A 159 3.48 -14.51 -0.33
CA ASN A 159 4.18 -13.33 -0.84
C ASN A 159 3.90 -13.17 -2.34
N VAL A 160 2.95 -12.30 -2.68
CA VAL A 160 2.50 -12.06 -4.06
C VAL A 160 3.64 -11.57 -4.95
N ARG A 161 4.58 -10.75 -4.45
CA ARG A 161 5.71 -10.29 -5.26
C ARG A 161 6.57 -11.47 -5.73
N GLU A 162 6.97 -12.32 -4.80
CA GLU A 162 7.81 -13.49 -5.11
C GLU A 162 7.05 -14.51 -5.97
N ALA A 163 5.76 -14.71 -5.69
CA ALA A 163 4.92 -15.57 -6.52
C ALA A 163 4.79 -15.05 -7.95
N LEU A 164 4.70 -13.73 -8.16
CA LEU A 164 4.70 -13.14 -9.50
C LEU A 164 6.04 -13.33 -10.22
N TYR A 165 7.17 -13.21 -9.52
CA TYR A 165 8.49 -13.49 -10.11
C TYR A 165 8.62 -14.97 -10.51
N ASP A 166 8.23 -15.92 -9.66
CA ASP A 166 8.23 -17.35 -10.02
C ASP A 166 7.33 -17.64 -11.24
N LEU A 167 6.15 -17.03 -11.29
CA LEU A 167 5.24 -17.19 -12.43
C LEU A 167 5.80 -16.60 -13.72
N TYR A 168 6.49 -15.46 -13.63
CA TYR A 168 7.19 -14.86 -14.76
C TYR A 168 8.32 -15.77 -15.27
N ASP A 169 9.15 -16.31 -14.38
CA ASP A 169 10.24 -17.24 -14.73
C ASP A 169 9.71 -18.54 -15.38
N ARG A 170 8.51 -18.99 -15.00
CA ARG A 170 7.84 -20.14 -15.66
C ARG A 170 7.33 -19.77 -17.04
N PHE A 171 6.78 -18.57 -17.19
CA PHE A 171 6.30 -18.07 -18.47
C PHE A 171 7.44 -17.97 -19.47
N GLU A 172 8.56 -17.32 -19.11
CA GLU A 172 9.74 -17.21 -19.98
C GLU A 172 10.25 -18.58 -20.43
N ARG A 173 10.28 -19.58 -19.54
CA ARG A 173 10.70 -20.96 -19.88
C ARG A 173 9.76 -21.71 -20.81
N ARG A 174 8.51 -21.26 -20.99
CA ARG A 174 7.51 -21.92 -21.85
C ARG A 174 7.32 -21.22 -23.19
N VAL A 175 7.73 -19.95 -23.26
CA VAL A 175 7.64 -19.12 -24.48
C VAL A 175 8.94 -19.19 -25.30
N HIS A 176 10.06 -19.55 -24.65
CA HIS A 176 11.32 -19.94 -25.30
C HIS A 176 11.40 -21.46 -25.52
#